data_AF-A0A3A8HPC0-F1
#
_entry.id   AF-A0A3A8HPC0-F1
#
_cell.length_a   1.000
_cell.length_b   1.000
_cell.length_c   1.000
_cell.angle_alpha   90.00
_cell.angle_beta   90.00
_cell.angle_gamma   90.00
#
_symmetry.space_group_name_H-M   'P 1'
#
loop_
_entity.id
_entity.type
_entity.pdbx_description
1 polymer ?
#
loop_
_entity_poly.entity_id
_entity_poly.type
_entity_poly.pdbx_seq_one_letter_code
_entity_poly.pdbx_strand_id
1 'polypeptide(L)'
;MDSRAHLLERAALNADELPVIAHFGGPAHWMLITTDRIVMGRESGLQSMPWSDLENATTDTAHVHAAFSSGVGGKLSLSRLRLQRRDAEDIEFEVEAGPAFFGLWNVLKTIASLRKE
;
A
#
# COMPACT_ATOMS: atom_id res chain seq x y z
N MET A 1 -17.06 9.69 11.72
CA MET A 1 -17.17 9.11 10.38
C MET A 1 -16.66 7.68 10.48
N ASP A 2 -17.46 6.70 10.08
CA ASP A 2 -17.03 5.29 10.09
C ASP A 2 -16.06 5.05 8.93
N SER A 3 -14.77 4.88 9.27
CA SER A 3 -13.70 4.71 8.27
C SER A 3 -13.88 3.43 7.47
N ARG A 4 -14.38 2.35 8.08
CA ARG A 4 -14.63 1.09 7.39
C ARG A 4 -15.78 1.25 6.39
N ALA A 5 -16.89 1.84 6.81
CA ALA A 5 -18.03 2.07 5.92
C ALA A 5 -17.63 2.94 4.73
N HIS A 6 -16.87 4.02 4.97
CA HIS A 6 -16.37 4.89 3.91
C HIS A 6 -15.48 4.16 2.91
N LEU A 7 -14.53 3.35 3.39
CA LEU A 7 -13.62 2.59 2.54
C LEU A 7 -14.38 1.61 1.64
N LEU A 8 -15.30 0.84 2.20
CA LEU A 8 -16.05 -0.18 1.46
C LEU A 8 -17.00 0.42 0.44
N GLU A 9 -17.66 1.52 0.80
CA GLU A 9 -18.54 2.27 -0.11
C GLU A 9 -17.75 2.83 -1.31
N ARG A 10 -16.59 3.45 -1.05
CA ARG A 10 -15.77 4.06 -2.11
C ARG A 10 -15.00 3.06 -2.94
N ALA A 11 -14.56 1.95 -2.37
CA ALA A 11 -13.79 0.95 -3.09
C ALA A 11 -14.62 0.15 -4.10
N ALA A 12 -15.95 0.11 -3.94
CA ALA A 12 -16.88 -0.57 -4.83
C ALA A 12 -16.40 -1.98 -5.19
N LEU A 13 -16.22 -2.81 -4.15
CA LEU A 13 -15.71 -4.18 -4.29
C LEU A 13 -16.67 -5.06 -5.09
N ASN A 14 -16.12 -5.99 -5.85
CA ASN A 14 -16.93 -7.04 -6.48
C ASN A 14 -17.57 -7.95 -5.41
N ALA A 15 -18.61 -8.70 -5.77
CA ALA A 15 -19.35 -9.54 -4.84
C ALA A 15 -18.48 -10.56 -4.08
N ASP A 16 -17.45 -11.09 -4.75
CA ASP A 16 -16.51 -12.08 -4.19
C ASP A 16 -15.18 -11.47 -3.72
N GLU A 17 -15.00 -10.16 -3.89
CA GLU A 17 -13.77 -9.46 -3.52
C GLU A 17 -13.81 -9.06 -2.04
N LEU A 18 -12.86 -9.58 -1.25
CA LEU A 18 -12.83 -9.34 0.19
C LEU A 18 -11.79 -8.28 0.57
N PRO A 19 -12.11 -7.36 1.51
CA PRO A 19 -11.12 -6.46 2.09
C PRO A 19 -10.17 -7.23 3.01
N VAL A 20 -8.86 -7.05 2.86
CA VAL A 20 -7.84 -7.77 3.64
C VAL A 20 -7.17 -6.87 4.66
N ILE A 21 -6.57 -5.77 4.20
CA ILE A 21 -5.88 -4.81 5.07
C ILE A 21 -6.08 -3.39 4.52
N ALA A 22 -6.21 -2.42 5.42
CA ALA A 22 -6.43 -1.04 5.05
C ALA A 22 -5.51 -0.10 5.83
N HIS A 23 -5.10 0.99 5.17
CA HIS A 23 -4.58 2.19 5.79
C HIS A 23 -5.56 3.33 5.56
N PHE A 24 -5.93 4.05 6.62
CA PHE A 24 -6.84 5.19 6.54
C PHE A 24 -6.20 6.44 7.17
N GLY A 25 -5.64 7.31 6.33
CA GLY A 25 -5.15 8.63 6.74
C GLY A 25 -6.20 9.74 6.60
N GLY A 26 -7.26 9.50 5.84
CA GLY A 26 -8.40 10.41 5.68
C GLY A 26 -9.23 10.10 4.43
N PRO A 27 -10.32 10.86 4.15
CA PRO A 27 -11.23 10.59 3.03
C PRO A 27 -10.58 10.65 1.64
N ALA A 28 -9.51 11.43 1.49
CA ALA A 28 -8.74 11.57 0.26
C ALA A 28 -7.33 10.95 0.35
N HIS A 29 -7.06 10.17 1.42
CA HIS A 29 -5.77 9.52 1.61
C HIS A 29 -5.95 8.18 2.32
N TRP A 30 -6.20 7.14 1.55
CA TRP A 30 -6.37 5.79 2.07
C TRP A 30 -5.96 4.74 1.05
N MET A 31 -5.61 3.56 1.55
CA MET A 31 -5.29 2.39 0.75
C MET A 31 -6.07 1.19 1.30
N LEU A 32 -6.67 0.41 0.41
CA LEU A 32 -7.32 -0.85 0.71
C LEU A 32 -6.70 -1.95 -0.16
N ILE A 33 -6.14 -2.96 0.49
CA ILE A 33 -5.70 -4.20 -0.15
C ILE A 33 -6.84 -5.19 -0.05
N THR A 34 -7.23 -5.77 -1.18
CA THR A 34 -8.31 -6.75 -1.29
C THR A 34 -7.77 -8.11 -1.73
N THR A 35 -8.63 -9.09 -1.96
CA THR A 35 -8.20 -10.36 -2.58
C THR A 35 -7.76 -10.20 -4.03
N ASP A 36 -8.18 -9.12 -4.70
CA ASP A 36 -8.12 -8.99 -6.17
C ASP A 36 -7.23 -7.84 -6.66
N ARG A 37 -7.10 -6.78 -5.84
CA ARG A 37 -6.42 -5.54 -6.23
C ARG A 37 -6.03 -4.68 -5.03
N ILE A 38 -5.31 -3.60 -5.33
CA ILE A 38 -5.13 -2.47 -4.44
C ILE A 38 -6.08 -1.37 -4.90
N VAL A 39 -6.80 -0.74 -3.97
CA VAL A 39 -7.59 0.46 -4.21
C VAL A 39 -7.03 1.60 -3.36
N MET A 40 -6.79 2.75 -3.97
CA MET A 40 -6.22 3.94 -3.33
C MET A 40 -7.15 5.13 -3.54
N GLY A 41 -7.55 5.77 -2.46
CA GLY A 41 -8.15 7.11 -2.50
C GLY A 41 -7.08 8.17 -2.38
N ARG A 42 -7.02 9.07 -3.35
CA ARG A 42 -6.12 10.22 -3.42
C ARG A 42 -6.92 11.50 -3.66
N GLU A 43 -6.29 12.65 -3.50
CA GLU A 43 -6.86 13.94 -3.91
C GLU A 43 -7.23 13.97 -5.40
N SER A 44 -6.42 13.31 -6.25
CA SER A 44 -6.68 13.16 -7.68
C SER A 44 -7.81 12.19 -8.03
N GLY A 45 -8.39 11.52 -7.02
CA GLY A 45 -9.49 10.59 -7.18
C GLY A 45 -9.16 9.17 -6.76
N LEU A 46 -9.96 8.22 -7.25
CA LEU A 46 -9.81 6.80 -6.97
C LEU A 46 -8.87 6.16 -8.00
N GLN A 47 -7.86 5.46 -7.53
CA GLN A 47 -6.97 4.66 -8.36
C GLN A 47 -7.08 3.20 -7.93
N SER A 48 -7.19 2.29 -8.89
CA SER A 48 -7.16 0.86 -8.64
C SER A 48 -6.00 0.23 -9.40
N MET A 49 -5.41 -0.80 -8.80
CA MET A 49 -4.32 -1.56 -9.40
C MET A 49 -4.56 -3.06 -9.18
N PRO A 50 -4.96 -3.80 -10.22
CA PRO A 50 -5.10 -5.23 -10.12
C PRO A 50 -3.75 -5.87 -9.82
N TRP A 51 -3.76 -7.02 -9.15
CA TRP A 51 -2.52 -7.67 -8.79
C TRP A 51 -1.65 -8.11 -9.97
N SER A 52 -2.24 -8.29 -11.16
CA SER A 52 -1.50 -8.54 -12.40
C SER A 52 -0.52 -7.42 -12.72
N ASP A 53 -0.88 -6.18 -12.38
CA ASP A 53 -0.09 -4.99 -12.70
C ASP A 53 1.04 -4.76 -11.69
N LEU A 54 0.92 -5.32 -10.48
CA LEU A 54 1.93 -5.18 -9.43
C LEU A 54 3.14 -6.07 -9.77
N GLU A 55 4.26 -5.43 -10.08
CA GLU A 55 5.54 -6.11 -10.28
C GLU A 55 6.30 -6.30 -8.96
N ASN A 56 6.24 -5.29 -8.10
CA ASN A 56 6.96 -5.28 -6.83
C ASN A 56 6.44 -4.21 -5.87
N ALA A 57 6.77 -4.33 -4.59
CA ALA A 57 6.56 -3.29 -3.59
C ALA A 57 7.87 -2.95 -2.88
N THR A 58 8.33 -1.73 -3.07
CA THR A 58 9.58 -1.21 -2.53
C THR A 58 9.32 -0.01 -1.62
N THR A 59 10.39 0.50 -1.05
CA THR A 59 10.41 1.76 -0.30
C THR A 59 11.73 2.45 -0.67
N ASP A 60 11.83 3.75 -0.40
CA ASP A 60 13.01 4.52 -0.75
C ASP A 60 14.27 3.95 -0.05
N THR A 61 15.12 3.29 -0.83
CA THR A 61 16.31 2.58 -0.34
C THR A 61 17.36 3.53 0.23
N ALA A 62 17.38 4.81 -0.19
CA ALA A 62 18.28 5.81 0.37
C ALA A 62 17.90 6.12 1.83
N HIS A 63 16.61 6.21 2.13
CA HIS A 63 16.10 6.33 3.50
C HIS A 63 16.24 5.03 4.30
N VAL A 64 16.11 3.86 3.67
CA VAL A 64 16.35 2.56 4.33
C VAL A 64 17.79 2.45 4.82
N HIS A 65 18.80 2.74 4.00
CA HIS A 65 20.19 2.65 4.46
C HIS A 65 20.51 3.65 5.60
N ALA A 66 19.99 4.88 5.52
CA ALA A 66 20.13 5.86 6.60
C ALA A 66 19.39 5.43 7.89
N ALA A 67 18.18 4.88 7.76
CA ALA A 67 17.35 4.36 8.86
C ALA A 67 17.97 3.13 9.54
N PHE A 68 18.59 2.24 8.79
CA PHE A 68 19.26 1.05 9.34
C PHE A 68 20.62 1.39 9.95
N SER A 69 21.29 2.45 9.48
CA SER A 69 22.58 2.91 10.02
C SER A 69 22.44 3.72 11.32
N SER A 70 21.23 4.20 11.65
CA SER A 70 20.94 5.06 12.81
C SER A 70 20.38 4.31 14.04
N GLY A 71 20.47 2.97 14.05
CA GLY A 71 19.99 2.14 15.16
C GLY A 71 18.47 1.86 15.14
N VAL A 72 17.94 1.24 16.21
CA VAL A 72 16.55 0.74 16.29
C VAL A 72 15.49 1.82 16.00
N GLY A 73 15.80 3.09 16.27
CA GLY A 73 14.89 4.22 16.04
C GLY A 73 14.73 4.63 14.57
N GLY A 74 15.73 4.41 13.71
CA GLY A 74 15.66 4.84 12.30
C GLY A 74 14.69 4.01 11.46
N LYS A 75 14.53 2.71 11.76
CA LYS A 75 13.50 1.85 11.12
C LYS A 75 12.07 2.40 11.27
N LEU A 76 11.80 3.15 12.33
CA LEU A 76 10.46 3.67 12.62
C LEU A 76 10.10 4.90 11.78
N SER A 77 11.00 5.42 10.93
CA SER A 77 10.73 6.61 10.10
C SER A 77 10.30 6.30 8.66
N LEU A 78 10.19 5.02 8.28
CA LEU A 78 9.71 4.66 6.95
C LEU A 78 8.19 4.83 6.86
N SER A 79 7.75 5.75 6.01
CA SER A 79 6.34 6.03 5.74
C SER A 79 5.97 5.89 4.27
N ARG A 80 6.93 5.83 3.33
CA ARG A 80 6.65 5.86 1.89
C ARG A 80 6.76 4.48 1.24
N LEU A 81 5.65 4.01 0.70
CA LEU A 81 5.55 2.81 -0.14
C LEU A 81 5.68 3.21 -1.61
N ARG A 82 6.44 2.44 -2.36
CA ARG A 82 6.54 2.53 -3.82
C ARG A 82 6.07 1.23 -4.44
N LEU A 83 5.00 1.30 -5.21
CA LEU A 83 4.41 0.16 -5.91
C LEU A 83 4.91 0.19 -7.35
N GLN A 84 5.72 -0.81 -7.70
CA GLN A 84 6.26 -0.93 -9.06
C GLN A 84 5.23 -1.60 -9.96
N ARG A 85 4.97 -0.99 -11.11
CA ARG A 85 3.99 -1.49 -12.08
C ARG A 85 4.72 -2.07 -13.29
N ARG A 86 4.19 -3.18 -13.85
CA ARG A 86 4.82 -3.87 -14.99
C ARG A 86 4.99 -2.98 -16.22
N ASP A 87 3.92 -2.27 -16.60
CA ASP A 87 3.83 -1.52 -17.86
C ASP A 87 3.41 -0.05 -17.66
N ALA A 88 3.65 0.50 -16.47
CA ALA A 88 3.22 1.85 -16.12
C ALA A 88 4.18 2.52 -15.12
N GLU A 89 3.99 3.81 -14.90
CA GLU A 89 4.74 4.54 -13.88
C GLU A 89 4.48 3.99 -12.47
N ASP A 90 5.54 3.97 -11.67
CA ASP A 90 5.49 3.56 -10.28
C ASP A 90 4.57 4.48 -9.48
N ILE A 91 3.87 3.89 -8.53
CA ILE A 91 2.94 4.60 -7.66
C ILE A 91 3.58 4.77 -6.29
N GLU A 92 3.79 6.00 -5.85
CA GLU A 92 4.17 6.30 -4.47
C GLU A 92 2.93 6.57 -3.60
N PHE A 93 2.94 6.05 -2.38
CA PHE A 93 1.88 6.24 -1.40
C PHE A 93 2.46 6.33 0.02
N GLU A 94 2.06 7.36 0.75
CA GLU A 94 2.49 7.56 2.15
C GLU A 94 1.54 6.84 3.10
N VAL A 95 2.07 6.21 4.14
CA VAL A 95 1.33 5.56 5.22
C VAL A 95 1.95 5.88 6.56
N GLU A 96 1.24 5.57 7.63
CA GLU A 96 1.75 5.75 8.99
C GLU A 96 3.04 4.97 9.20
N ALA A 97 4.07 5.65 9.70
CA ALA A 97 5.37 5.06 9.94
C ALA A 97 5.35 4.01 11.06
N GLY A 98 6.31 3.08 11.03
CA GLY A 98 6.45 2.05 12.06
C GLY A 98 5.69 0.75 11.73
N PRO A 99 5.14 0.03 12.74
CA PRO A 99 4.62 -1.32 12.54
C PRO A 99 3.54 -1.46 11.45
N ALA A 100 2.67 -0.46 11.30
CA ALA A 100 1.62 -0.45 10.28
C ALA A 100 2.22 -0.42 8.86
N PHE A 101 3.21 0.45 8.61
CA PHE A 101 3.98 0.49 7.37
C PHE A 101 4.58 -0.89 7.05
N PHE A 102 5.28 -1.50 8.02
CA PHE A 102 5.92 -2.80 7.80
C PHE A 102 4.92 -3.92 7.51
N GLY A 103 3.76 -3.92 8.18
CA GLY A 103 2.68 -4.86 7.91
C GLY A 103 2.19 -4.75 6.46
N LEU A 104 1.89 -3.54 6.02
CA LEU A 104 1.41 -3.29 4.66
C LEU A 104 2.48 -3.64 3.61
N TRP A 105 3.72 -3.21 3.84
CA TRP A 105 4.84 -3.49 2.95
C TRP A 105 5.11 -4.98 2.79
N ASN A 106 5.11 -5.74 3.90
CA ASN A 106 5.35 -7.17 3.87
C ASN A 106 4.26 -7.91 3.10
N VAL A 107 2.98 -7.57 3.32
CA VAL A 107 1.86 -8.16 2.56
C VAL A 107 2.04 -7.92 1.06
N LEU A 108 2.33 -6.68 0.66
CA LEU A 108 2.50 -6.32 -0.75
C LEU A 108 3.70 -7.03 -1.39
N LYS A 109 4.84 -7.11 -0.68
CA LYS A 109 6.00 -7.87 -1.14
C LYS A 109 5.70 -9.35 -1.31
N THR A 110 5.00 -9.96 -0.36
CA THR A 110 4.61 -11.36 -0.44
C THR A 110 3.70 -11.60 -1.64
N ILE A 111 2.68 -10.77 -1.86
CA ILE A 111 1.79 -10.87 -3.02
C ILE A 111 2.58 -10.76 -4.34
N ALA A 112 3.47 -9.77 -4.45
CA ALA A 112 4.29 -9.59 -5.64
C ALA A 112 5.23 -10.78 -5.90
N SER A 113 5.78 -11.39 -4.84
CA SER A 113 6.64 -12.57 -4.95
C SER A 113 5.87 -13.81 -5.41
N LEU A 114 4.69 -14.06 -4.86
CA LEU A 114 3.86 -15.24 -5.18
C LEU A 114 3.29 -15.22 -6.60
N ARG A 115 3.36 -14.09 -7.30
CA ARG A 115 2.84 -13.91 -8.68
C ARG A 115 3.92 -13.90 -9.75
N LYS A 116 5.17 -14.13 -9.37
CA LYS A 116 6.31 -14.31 -10.30
C LYS A 116 6.53 -15.78 -10.67
N GLU A 117 5.86 -16.70 -9.97
CA GLU A 117 5.79 -18.13 -10.26
C GLU A 117 4.56 -18.44 -11.12
#